data_AF-A0A6J4MA56-F1
#
_entry.id   AF-A0A6J4MA56-F1
#
_cell.length_a   1.000
_cell.length_b   1.000
_cell.length_c   1.000
_cell.angle_alpha   90.00
_cell.angle_beta   90.00
_cell.angle_gamma   90.00
#
_symmetry.space_group_name_H-M   'P 1'
#
loop_
_entity.id
_entity.type
_entity.pdbx_description
1 polymer ?
#
loop_
_entity_poly.entity_id
_entity_poly.type
_entity_poly.pdbx_seq_one_letter_code
_entity_poly.pdbx_strand_id
1 'polypeptide(L)' 'MTIKGALQAIPVYAVCIVISLITVGPFLWMVSTSFKLPTEATVLPPEWIPSPFTWESYRG' A
#
# COMPACT_ATOMS: atom_id res chain seq x y z
N MET A 1 35.69 3.80 4.74
CA MET A 1 34.46 3.61 3.93
C MET A 1 34.55 4.57 2.75
N THR A 2 34.84 4.06 1.56
CA THR A 2 35.07 4.89 0.36
C THR A 2 33.73 5.35 -0.21
N ILE A 3 33.53 6.66 -0.40
CA ILE A 3 32.26 7.29 -0.85
C ILE A 3 31.70 6.66 -2.16
N LYS A 4 32.58 6.13 -3.01
CA LYS A 4 32.21 5.38 -4.23
C LYS A 4 31.29 4.17 -3.94
N GLY A 5 31.51 3.46 -2.83
CA GLY A 5 30.67 2.32 -2.45
C GLY A 5 29.25 2.72 -2.02
N ALA A 6 29.08 3.93 -1.48
CA ALA A 6 27.76 4.44 -1.11
C ALA A 6 26.94 4.84 -2.34
N LEU A 7 27.57 5.45 -3.35
CA LEU A 7 26.91 5.84 -4.60
C LEU A 7 26.45 4.63 -5.42
N GLN A 8 27.19 3.52 -5.38
CA GLN A 8 26.81 2.27 -6.05
C GLN A 8 25.57 1.60 -5.42
N ALA A 9 25.25 1.92 -4.16
CA ALA A 9 24.10 1.33 -3.47
C ALA A 9 22.78 2.03 -3.80
N ILE A 10 22.81 3.31 -4.21
CA ILE A 10 21.61 4.10 -4.55
C ILE A 10 20.67 3.38 -5.54
N PRO A 11 21.13 2.89 -6.71
CA PRO A 11 20.24 2.21 -7.66
C PRO A 11 19.67 0.90 -7.09
N VAL A 12 20.44 0.18 -6.27
CA VAL A 12 19.96 -1.05 -5.61
C VAL A 12 18.81 -0.73 -4.66
N TYR A 13 18.98 0.29 -3.81
CA TYR A 13 17.92 0.72 -2.90
C TYR A 13 16.69 1.23 -3.65
N ALA A 14 16.86 1.98 -4.74
CA ALA A 14 15.74 2.44 -5.56
C ALA A 14 14.92 1.26 -6.11
N VAL A 15 15.58 0.22 -6.64
CA VAL A 15 14.91 -1.00 -7.12
C VAL A 15 14.23 -1.74 -5.97
N CYS A 16 14.89 -1.89 -4.82
CA CYS A 16 14.29 -2.51 -3.64
C CYS A 16 13.04 -1.76 -3.15
N ILE A 17 13.05 -0.43 -3.17
CA ILE A 17 11.88 0.39 -2.82
C ILE A 17 10.74 0.15 -3.81
N VAL A 18 11.02 0.13 -5.11
CA VAL A 18 9.99 -0.15 -6.13
C VAL A 18 9.38 -1.54 -5.93
N ILE A 19 10.21 -2.56 -5.74
CA ILE A 19 9.74 -3.92 -5.45
C ILE A 19 8.92 -3.95 -4.17
N SER A 20 9.36 -3.24 -3.13
CA SER A 20 8.62 -3.12 -1.87
C SER A 20 7.26 -2.47 -2.09
N LEU A 21 7.14 -1.41 -2.88
CA LEU A 21 5.86 -0.75 -3.14
C LEU A 21 4.90 -1.64 -3.93
N ILE A 22 5.41 -2.39 -4.91
CA ILE A 22 4.61 -3.34 -5.70
C ILE A 22 4.11 -4.51 -4.84
N THR A 23 4.95 -4.99 -3.92
CA THR A 23 4.60 -6.12 -3.06
C THR A 23 3.73 -5.70 -1.87
N VAL A 24 4.03 -4.57 -1.23
CA VAL A 24 3.31 -4.05 -0.05
C VAL A 24 2.03 -3.30 -0.43
N GLY A 25 1.98 -2.68 -1.61
CA GLY A 25 0.83 -1.91 -2.10
C GLY A 25 -0.50 -2.68 -2.03
N PRO A 26 -0.59 -3.91 -2.57
CA PRO A 26 -1.79 -4.74 -2.45
C PRO A 26 -2.20 -5.02 -1.00
N PHE A 27 -1.25 -5.25 -0.09
CA PHE A 27 -1.57 -5.46 1.33
C PHE A 27 -2.13 -4.18 1.97
N LEU A 28 -1.56 -3.02 1.66
CA LEU A 28 -2.10 -1.73 2.11
C LEU A 28 -3.52 -1.50 1.58
N TRP A 29 -3.78 -1.89 0.34
CA TRP A 29 -5.11 -1.80 -0.24
C TRP A 29 -6.12 -2.75 0.42
N MET A 30 -5.70 -3.97 0.78
CA MET A 30 -6.55 -4.91 1.52
C MET A 30 -6.93 -4.36 2.89
N VAL A 31 -5.97 -3.80 3.63
CA VAL A 31 -6.21 -3.16 4.94
C VAL A 31 -7.11 -1.92 4.79
N SER A 32 -6.90 -1.11 3.75
CA SER A 32 -7.78 0.03 3.46
C SER A 32 -9.22 -0.42 3.17
N THR A 33 -9.37 -1.47 2.35
CA THR A 33 -10.69 -1.98 1.93
C THR A 33 -11.44 -2.64 3.09
N SER A 34 -10.75 -3.20 4.08
CA SER A 34 -11.41 -3.74 5.26
C SER A 34 -12.04 -2.66 6.16
N PHE A 35 -11.64 -1.39 6.01
CA PHE A 35 -12.25 -0.23 6.68
C PHE A 35 -13.34 0.47 5.85
N LYS A 36 -13.62 0.01 4.63
CA LYS A 36 -14.73 0.52 3.82
C LYS A 36 -16.04 -0.11 4.25
N LEU A 37 -17.15 0.53 3.88
CA LEU A 37 -18.46 -0.11 3.96
C LEU A 37 -18.55 -1.30 2.97
N PRO A 38 -19.34 -2.33 3.27
CA PRO A 38 -19.53 -3.48 2.37
C PRO A 38 -20.04 -3.07 0.98
N THR A 39 -20.86 -2.03 0.91
CA THR A 39 -21.38 -1.45 -0.34
C THR A 39 -20.31 -0.71 -1.15
N GLU A 40 -19.30 -0.15 -0.48
CA GLU A 40 -18.20 0.60 -1.10
C GLU A 40 -17.05 -0.31 -1.56
N ALA A 41 -16.87 -1.46 -0.91
CA ALA A 41 -15.86 -2.45 -1.27
C ALA A 41 -16.05 -3.05 -2.68
N THR A 42 -17.27 -3.03 -3.20
CA THR A 42 -17.63 -3.58 -4.52
C THR A 42 -17.76 -2.53 -5.63
N VAL A 43 -17.48 -1.26 -5.33
CA VAL A 43 -17.66 -0.16 -6.30
C VAL A 43 -16.47 -0.11 -7.26
N LEU A 44 -16.76 0.14 -8.53
CA LEU A 44 -15.76 0.44 -9.56
C LEU A 44 -15.82 1.93 -9.91
N PRO A 45 -14.69 2.65 -9.91
CA PRO A 45 -13.32 2.20 -9.62
C PRO A 45 -13.07 1.96 -8.11
N PRO A 46 -12.16 1.04 -7.74
CA PRO A 46 -11.82 0.81 -6.34
C PRO A 46 -11.08 2.01 -5.76
N GLU A 47 -11.61 2.58 -4.68
CA GLU A 47 -10.95 3.66 -3.95
C GLU A 47 -9.72 3.13 -3.17
N TRP A 48 -8.65 3.90 -3.10
CA TRP A 48 -7.44 3.49 -2.36
C TRP A 48 -7.48 3.90 -0.89
N ILE A 49 -8.16 4.99 -0.58
CA ILE A 49 -8.32 5.54 0.77
C ILE A 49 -9.81 5.49 1.09
N PRO A 50 -10.22 4.88 2.21
CA PRO A 50 -11.63 4.73 2.54
C PRO A 50 -12.25 6.10 2.88
N SER A 51 -13.39 6.41 2.29
CA SER A 51 -14.14 7.63 2.56
C SER A 51 -15.64 7.33 2.57
N PRO A 52 -16.26 7.05 3.74
CA PRO A 52 -15.76 7.25 5.10
C PRO A 52 -14.90 6.09 5.65
N PHE A 53 -14.00 6.42 6.58
CA PHE A 53 -13.28 5.40 7.36
C PHE A 53 -14.22 4.82 8.43
N THR A 54 -14.55 3.52 8.34
CA THR A 54 -15.50 2.88 9.25
C THR A 54 -15.00 1.52 9.77
N TRP A 55 -15.54 1.11 10.90
CA TRP A 55 -15.33 -0.23 11.47
C TRP A 55 -16.56 -1.13 11.30
N GLU A 56 -17.52 -0.74 10.44
CA GLU A 56 -18.79 -1.46 10.28
C GLU A 56 -18.58 -2.87 9.73
N SER A 57 -17.60 -3.06 8.84
CA SER A 57 -17.19 -4.38 8.34
C SER A 57 -16.70 -5.35 9.43
N TYR A 58 -16.41 -4.86 10.65
CA TYR A 58 -16.00 -5.67 11.81
C TYR A 58 -17.08 -5.77 12.90
N ARG A 59 -18.19 -5.04 12.75
CA ARG A 59 -19.33 -5.13 13.67
C ARG A 59 -20.26 -6.23 13.15
N GLY A 60 -20.01 -7.46 13.59
CA GLY A 60 -20.89 -8.61 13.36
C GLY A 60 -22.27 -8.44 13.98
#